data_AF-A0A6G2TV00-F1
#
_entry.id   AF-A0A6G2TV00-F1
#
_cell.length_a   1.000
_cell.length_b   1.000
_cell.length_c   1.000
_cell.angle_alpha   90.00
_cell.angle_beta   90.00
_cell.angle_gamma   90.00
#
_symmetry.space_group_name_H-M   'P 1'
#
loop_
_entity.id
_entity.type
_entity.pdbx_description
1 polymer ?
#
loop_
_entity_poly.entity_id
_entity_poly.type
_entity_poly.pdbx_seq_one_letter_code
_entity_poly.pdbx_strand_id
1 'polypeptide(L)'
;MRIFHRRSRAADRGALARRSAGGRESGAVAPVGAVNGYAVLEAVAALPVSTWRYLWEPEEVRHLGPMAQDWHAAFGFNQDDTTIPVVDGLGVALVCVQALHRRVEELTAEVDRLREAASAHAPDAV
;
A
#
# COMPACT_ATOMS: atom_id res chain seq x y z
N MET A 1 -52.06 -60.90 7.24
CA MET A 1 -52.02 -61.13 5.78
C MET A 1 -51.38 -59.92 5.13
N ARG A 2 -50.27 -60.11 4.40
CA ARG A 2 -49.39 -59.04 3.87
C ARG A 2 -49.99 -58.37 2.64
N ILE A 3 -50.07 -57.03 2.58
CA ILE A 3 -50.01 -56.28 1.32
C ILE A 3 -49.24 -54.97 1.53
N PHE A 4 -48.35 -54.69 0.59
CA PHE A 4 -47.30 -53.69 0.56
C PHE A 4 -47.81 -52.25 0.42
N HIS A 5 -47.21 -51.33 1.18
CA HIS A 5 -47.11 -49.92 0.75
C HIS A 5 -45.65 -49.52 0.61
N ARG A 6 -45.27 -49.35 -0.66
CA ARG A 6 -44.01 -48.80 -1.16
C ARG A 6 -43.78 -47.41 -0.55
N ARG A 7 -42.91 -47.32 0.45
CA ARG A 7 -42.37 -46.03 0.91
C ARG A 7 -41.10 -45.73 0.12
N SER A 8 -41.16 -44.66 -0.67
CA SER A 8 -40.04 -44.09 -1.40
C SER A 8 -38.83 -43.85 -0.48
N ARG A 9 -37.67 -44.34 -0.91
CA ARG A 9 -36.37 -44.06 -0.31
C ARG A 9 -35.90 -42.71 -0.86
N ALA A 10 -36.24 -41.62 -0.18
CA ALA A 10 -35.61 -40.33 -0.43
C ALA A 10 -34.22 -40.34 0.24
N ALA A 11 -33.23 -39.90 -0.53
CA ALA A 11 -31.83 -39.91 -0.17
C ALA A 11 -31.55 -39.01 1.04
N ASP A 12 -30.83 -39.62 1.97
CA ASP A 12 -29.73 -39.09 2.75
C ASP A 12 -29.15 -37.76 2.27
N ARG A 13 -29.07 -36.77 3.18
CA ARG A 13 -27.90 -35.92 3.48
C ARG A 13 -28.32 -34.66 4.23
N GLY A 14 -28.03 -34.59 5.52
CA GLY A 14 -28.16 -33.31 6.21
C GLY A 14 -28.05 -33.37 7.73
N ALA A 15 -26.92 -33.83 8.26
CA ALA A 15 -26.45 -33.41 9.59
C ALA A 15 -25.03 -33.92 9.86
N LEU A 16 -24.04 -33.36 9.17
CA LEU A 16 -22.71 -33.26 9.76
C LEU A 16 -22.59 -31.85 10.30
N ALA A 17 -22.83 -31.74 11.60
CA ALA A 17 -22.52 -30.58 12.41
C ALA A 17 -21.15 -30.04 12.01
N ARG A 18 -21.13 -28.79 11.51
CA ARG A 18 -19.89 -28.03 11.36
C ARG A 18 -19.36 -27.81 12.78
N ARG A 19 -18.46 -28.70 13.23
CA ARG A 19 -17.64 -28.41 14.40
C ARG A 19 -16.79 -27.21 14.04
N SER A 20 -17.16 -26.05 14.59
CA SER A 20 -16.23 -24.95 14.75
C SER A 20 -15.31 -25.28 15.92
N ALA A 21 -14.01 -25.28 15.66
CA ALA A 21 -12.87 -25.19 16.57
C ALA A 21 -11.65 -25.83 15.88
N GLY A 22 -10.52 -25.17 15.63
CA GLY A 22 -10.14 -23.80 15.91
C GLY A 22 -9.08 -23.41 14.88
N GLY A 23 -9.40 -22.43 14.05
CA GLY A 23 -8.40 -21.72 13.26
C GLY A 23 -7.85 -20.63 14.17
N ARG A 24 -6.55 -20.67 14.47
CA ARG A 24 -5.84 -19.63 15.22
C ARG A 24 -6.24 -18.25 14.68
N GLU A 25 -6.97 -17.46 15.46
CA GLU A 25 -7.05 -16.01 15.25
C GLU A 25 -5.68 -15.42 15.61
N SER A 26 -4.74 -15.51 14.68
CA SER A 26 -3.43 -14.88 14.82
C SER A 26 -3.03 -14.36 13.46
N GLY A 27 -3.59 -13.20 13.11
CA GLY A 27 -3.38 -12.54 11.82
C GLY A 27 -4.54 -11.65 11.35
N ALA A 28 -5.55 -11.40 12.18
CA ALA A 28 -6.61 -10.46 11.83
C ALA A 28 -6.05 -9.04 11.78
N VAL A 29 -6.08 -8.42 10.59
CA VAL A 29 -5.72 -7.01 10.37
C VAL A 29 -7.01 -6.23 10.16
N ALA A 30 -7.20 -5.15 10.91
CA ALA A 30 -8.33 -4.24 10.75
C ALA A 30 -7.90 -2.97 9.99
N PRO A 31 -8.73 -2.43 9.07
CA PRO A 31 -8.43 -1.16 8.44
C PRO A 31 -8.51 -0.03 9.46
N VAL A 32 -7.48 0.83 9.50
CA VAL A 32 -7.37 1.92 10.49
C VAL A 32 -7.73 3.29 9.88
N GLY A 33 -7.67 3.45 8.55
CA GLY A 33 -8.07 4.68 7.86
C GLY A 33 -7.47 4.80 6.47
N ALA A 34 -7.96 5.78 5.70
CA ALA A 34 -7.36 6.16 4.43
C ALA A 34 -6.16 7.10 4.66
N VAL A 35 -5.19 7.07 3.75
CA VAL A 35 -4.01 7.94 3.77
C VAL A 35 -4.07 8.97 2.64
N ASN A 36 -3.58 10.19 2.88
CA ASN A 36 -3.37 11.17 1.82
C ASN A 36 -2.02 10.90 1.13
N GLY A 37 -2.07 10.32 -0.07
CA GLY A 37 -0.85 9.95 -0.79
C GLY A 37 0.04 11.13 -1.18
N TYR A 38 -0.52 12.33 -1.41
CA TYR A 38 0.31 13.51 -1.69
C TYR A 38 1.08 13.94 -0.44
N ALA A 39 0.46 13.90 0.73
CA ALA A 39 1.14 14.23 1.99
C ALA A 39 2.29 13.25 2.28
N VAL A 40 2.09 11.95 2.02
CA VAL A 40 3.15 10.93 2.12
C VAL A 40 4.27 11.21 1.12
N LEU A 41 3.94 11.56 -0.12
CA LEU A 41 4.93 11.93 -1.14
C LEU A 41 5.75 13.15 -0.74
N GLU A 42 5.12 14.21 -0.21
CA GLU A 42 5.84 15.40 0.26
C GLU A 42 6.77 15.06 1.45
N ALA A 43 6.32 14.23 2.39
CA ALA A 43 7.16 13.75 3.49
C ALA A 43 8.38 12.96 2.98
N VAL A 44 8.18 12.05 2.01
CA VAL A 44 9.28 11.31 1.37
C VAL A 44 10.22 12.24 0.62
N ALA A 45 9.71 13.25 -0.10
CA ALA A 45 10.54 14.20 -0.82
C ALA A 45 11.41 15.05 0.10
N ALA A 46 10.97 15.29 1.34
CA ALA A 46 11.72 16.03 2.35
C ALA A 46 12.70 15.15 3.15
N LEU A 47 12.63 13.82 3.07
CA LEU A 47 13.49 12.92 3.83
C LEU A 47 14.94 12.99 3.36
N PRO A 48 15.92 13.17 4.28
CA PRO A 48 17.32 12.98 3.95
C PRO A 48 17.57 11.54 3.49
N VAL A 49 18.25 11.38 2.36
CA VAL A 49 18.70 10.07 1.86
C VAL A 49 20.21 10.09 1.77
N SER A 50 20.85 9.11 2.39
CA SER A 50 22.29 8.93 2.38
C SER A 50 22.65 7.46 2.20
N THR A 51 23.93 7.21 1.93
CA THR A 51 24.47 5.88 2.16
C THR A 51 24.91 5.75 3.60
N TRP A 52 24.73 4.57 4.18
CA TRP A 52 25.11 4.28 5.56
C TRP A 52 25.47 2.79 5.71
N ARG A 53 26.04 2.42 6.85
CA ARG A 53 26.28 1.03 7.24
C ARG A 53 26.01 0.87 8.74
N TYR A 54 25.68 -0.33 9.18
CA TYR A 54 25.73 -0.62 10.60
C TYR A 54 27.19 -0.67 11.08
N LEU A 55 27.42 -0.30 12.34
CA LEU A 55 28.77 -0.29 12.91
C LEU A 55 29.42 -1.69 12.93
N TRP A 56 28.61 -2.74 13.05
CA TRP A 56 29.04 -4.14 13.06
C TRP A 56 29.26 -4.74 11.67
N GLU A 57 28.87 -4.04 10.60
CA GLU A 57 29.09 -4.50 9.22
C GLU A 57 30.51 -4.20 8.75
N PRO A 58 31.03 -4.98 7.76
CA PRO A 58 32.26 -4.66 7.06
C PRO A 58 32.29 -3.24 6.49
N GLU A 59 33.48 -2.66 6.37
CA GLU A 59 33.67 -1.27 5.94
C GLU A 59 33.21 -1.01 4.50
N GLU A 60 33.03 -2.05 3.68
CA GLU A 60 32.60 -1.97 2.29
C GLU A 60 31.08 -2.01 2.12
N VAL A 61 30.33 -2.43 3.15
CA VAL A 61 28.86 -2.53 3.06
C VAL A 61 28.25 -1.13 2.99
N ARG A 62 27.32 -0.91 2.06
CA ARG A 62 26.55 0.32 1.95
C ARG A 62 25.08 -0.02 1.76
N HIS A 63 24.27 0.49 2.66
CA HIS A 63 22.82 0.62 2.51
C HIS A 63 22.50 2.00 1.95
N LEU A 64 21.35 2.11 1.30
CA LEU A 64 20.83 3.37 0.76
C LEU A 64 19.44 3.61 1.33
N GLY A 65 19.24 4.76 1.96
CA GLY A 65 17.95 5.13 2.50
C GLY A 65 18.04 6.24 3.55
N PRO A 66 16.92 6.63 4.15
CA PRO A 66 16.92 7.51 5.30
C PRO A 66 17.49 6.82 6.53
N MET A 67 17.95 7.62 7.49
CA MET A 67 18.18 7.13 8.85
C MET A 67 16.84 6.82 9.52
N ALA A 68 16.81 5.82 10.41
CA ALA A 68 15.60 5.38 11.09
C ALA A 68 14.97 6.48 11.97
N GLN A 69 15.79 7.38 12.52
CA GLN A 69 15.33 8.51 13.33
C GLN A 69 14.59 9.55 12.49
N ASP A 70 15.12 9.88 11.30
CA ASP A 70 14.46 10.79 10.37
C ASP A 70 13.15 10.19 9.85
N TRP A 71 13.15 8.88 9.56
CA TRP A 71 11.94 8.13 9.22
C TRP A 71 10.89 8.19 10.33
N HIS A 72 11.29 7.93 11.57
CA HIS A 72 10.40 7.97 12.72
C HIS A 72 9.82 9.38 12.94
N ALA A 73 10.65 10.42 12.83
CA ALA A 73 10.20 11.80 12.90
C ALA A 73 9.20 12.18 11.79
N ALA A 74 9.36 11.60 10.58
CA ALA A 74 8.47 11.87 9.45
C ALA A 74 7.13 11.12 9.53
N PHE A 75 7.12 9.87 10.01
CA PHE A 75 5.94 9.00 9.88
C PHE A 75 5.37 8.46 11.20
N GLY A 76 6.21 8.24 12.21
CA GLY A 76 5.77 7.70 13.51
C GLY A 76 5.06 6.35 13.46
N PHE A 77 5.33 5.50 12.46
CA PHE A 77 4.62 4.22 12.27
C PHE A 77 5.00 3.15 13.30
N ASN A 78 6.23 3.17 13.81
CA ASN A 78 6.75 2.22 14.79
C ASN A 78 7.03 2.89 16.15
N GLN A 79 7.15 2.07 17.19
CA GLN A 79 7.36 2.54 18.57
C GLN A 79 8.80 3.02 18.83
N ASP A 80 9.79 2.51 18.08
CA ASP A 80 11.20 2.89 18.20
C ASP A 80 11.68 3.68 16.97
N ASP A 81 12.79 4.39 17.12
CA ASP A 81 13.44 5.20 16.09
C ASP A 81 14.72 4.55 15.53
N THR A 82 14.89 3.25 15.77
CA THR A 82 16.11 2.50 15.44
C THR A 82 15.96 1.58 14.24
N THR A 83 14.71 1.34 13.82
CA THR A 83 14.39 0.44 12.72
C THR A 83 13.41 1.10 11.76
N ILE A 84 13.45 0.66 10.51
CA ILE A 84 12.39 0.92 9.53
C ILE A 84 11.78 -0.45 9.20
N PRO A 85 10.54 -0.74 9.63
CA PRO A 85 9.90 -1.99 9.27
C PRO A 85 9.80 -2.09 7.74
N VAL A 86 10.28 -3.20 7.17
CA VAL A 86 10.32 -3.40 5.71
C VAL A 86 8.91 -3.27 5.11
N VAL A 87 7.88 -3.75 5.82
CA VAL A 87 6.48 -3.64 5.39
C VAL A 87 6.04 -2.17 5.24
N ASP A 88 6.46 -1.30 6.15
CA ASP A 88 6.12 0.11 6.14
C ASP A 88 6.90 0.85 5.05
N GLY A 89 8.19 0.54 4.90
CA GLY A 89 9.03 1.04 3.81
C GLY A 89 8.43 0.75 2.43
N LEU A 90 7.99 -0.49 2.21
CA LEU A 90 7.32 -0.90 0.98
C LEU A 90 5.95 -0.23 0.80
N GLY A 91 5.17 -0.11 1.88
CA GLY A 91 3.87 0.58 1.87
C GLY A 91 4.00 2.05 1.45
N VAL A 92 4.95 2.77 2.03
CA VAL A 92 5.26 4.17 1.67
C VAL A 92 5.68 4.27 0.21
N ALA A 93 6.56 3.38 -0.27
CA ALA A 93 6.99 3.38 -1.67
C ALA A 93 5.79 3.21 -2.63
N LEU A 94 4.88 2.27 -2.34
CA LEU A 94 3.67 2.06 -3.15
C LEU A 94 2.75 3.28 -3.17
N VAL A 95 2.53 3.91 -2.00
CA VAL A 95 1.73 5.15 -1.90
C VAL A 95 2.35 6.28 -2.72
N CYS A 96 3.68 6.44 -2.65
CA CYS A 96 4.40 7.45 -3.43
C CYS A 96 4.31 7.19 -4.93
N VAL A 97 4.43 5.94 -5.40
CA VAL A 97 4.25 5.59 -6.82
C VAL A 97 2.84 5.97 -7.29
N GLN A 98 1.81 5.67 -6.52
CA GLN A 98 0.43 6.05 -6.86
C GLN A 98 0.24 7.57 -6.88
N ALA A 99 0.80 8.29 -5.92
CA ALA A 99 0.71 9.75 -5.85
C ALA A 99 1.47 10.43 -7.00
N LEU A 100 2.66 9.92 -7.34
CA LEU A 100 3.44 10.39 -8.48
C LEU A 100 2.72 10.14 -9.80
N HIS A 101 2.12 8.95 -9.98
CA HIS A 101 1.34 8.66 -11.18
C HIS A 101 0.20 9.68 -11.37
N ARG A 102 -0.58 9.96 -10.31
CA ARG A 102 -1.63 10.99 -10.39
C ARG A 102 -1.08 12.38 -10.69
N ARG A 103 0.04 12.77 -10.05
CA ARG A 103 0.70 14.05 -10.32
C ARG A 103 1.19 14.16 -11.77
N VAL A 104 1.67 13.07 -12.37
CA VAL A 104 2.06 13.03 -13.79
C VAL A 104 0.85 13.21 -14.69
N GLU A 105 -0.27 12.54 -14.42
CA GLU A 105 -1.51 12.72 -15.20
C GLU A 105 -2.03 14.17 -15.10
N GLU A 106 -2.08 14.73 -13.88
CA GLU A 106 -2.49 16.11 -13.63
C GLU A 106 -1.62 17.12 -14.39
N LEU A 107 -0.29 16.96 -14.32
CA LEU A 107 0.65 17.82 -15.01
C LEU A 107 0.58 17.66 -16.53
N THR A 108 0.34 16.45 -17.03
CA THR A 108 0.19 16.19 -18.47
C THR A 108 -1.05 16.90 -19.00
N ALA A 109 -2.19 16.76 -18.32
CA ALA A 109 -3.42 17.46 -18.68
C ALA A 109 -3.24 19.00 -18.62
N GLU A 110 -2.50 19.52 -17.65
CA GLU A 110 -2.19 20.95 -17.58
C GLU A 110 -1.34 21.42 -18.75
N VAL A 111 -0.28 20.68 -19.08
CA VAL A 111 0.58 20.98 -20.22
C VAL A 111 -0.21 21.01 -21.52
N ASP A 112 -1.13 20.06 -21.72
CA ASP A 112 -1.96 20.01 -22.93
C ASP A 112 -2.92 21.21 -23.01
N ARG A 113 -3.58 21.56 -21.90
CA ARG A 113 -4.42 22.78 -21.84
C ARG A 113 -3.63 24.04 -22.15
N LEU A 114 -2.42 24.17 -21.59
CA LEU A 114 -1.57 25.34 -21.84
C LEU A 114 -1.10 25.41 -23.30
N ARG A 115 -0.80 24.26 -23.93
CA ARG A 115 -0.44 24.18 -25.35
C ARG A 115 -1.60 24.57 -26.27
N GLU A 116 -2.80 24.14 -25.96
CA GLU A 116 -4.02 24.54 -26.68
C GLU A 116 -4.25 26.05 -26.57
N ALA A 117 -4.18 26.59 -25.36
CA ALA A 117 -4.34 28.03 -25.12
C ALA A 117 -3.28 28.86 -25.84
N ALA A 118 -2.01 28.42 -25.81
CA ALA A 118 -0.91 29.10 -26.50
C ALA A 118 -1.07 29.06 -28.03
N SER A 119 -1.52 27.92 -28.58
CA SER A 119 -1.75 27.77 -30.03
C SER A 119 -2.93 28.62 -30.50
N ALA A 120 -3.98 28.77 -29.68
CA ALA A 120 -5.12 29.63 -29.96
C ALA A 120 -4.79 31.13 -29.84
N HIS A 121 -3.75 31.50 -29.09
CA HIS A 121 -3.33 32.88 -28.87
C HIS A 121 -2.15 33.32 -29.75
N ALA A 122 -1.64 32.48 -30.64
CA ALA A 122 -0.67 32.89 -31.64
C ALA A 122 -1.33 33.95 -32.54
N PRO A 123 -0.95 35.24 -32.46
CA PRO A 123 -1.55 36.26 -33.29
C PRO A 123 -1.21 35.95 -34.75
N ASP A 124 -2.17 36.18 -35.66
CA ASP A 124 -1.92 36.18 -37.10
C ASP A 124 -0.68 37.02 -37.35
N ALA A 125 0.43 36.36 -37.69
CA ALA A 125 1.67 37.01 -38.04
C ALA A 125 1.42 37.79 -39.33
N VAL A 126 1.34 39.12 -39.20
CA VAL A 126 1.31 40.10 -40.29
C VAL A 126 2.66 40.14 -41.00
#